data_AF-A0A1S2H1T8-F1
#
_entry.id   AF-A0A1S2H1T8-F1
#
_cell.length_a   1.000
_cell.length_b   1.000
_cell.length_c   1.000
_cell.angle_alpha   90.00
_cell.angle_beta   90.00
_cell.angle_gamma   90.00
#
_symmetry.space_group_name_H-M   'P 1'
#
loop_
_entity.id
_entity.type
_entity.pdbx_description
1 polymer ?
#
loop_
_entity_poly.entity_id
_entity_poly.type
_entity_poly.pdbx_seq_one_letter_code
_entity_poly.pdbx_strand_id
1 'polypeptide(L)'
;MVVRTIPSGRVMTYGDVAAVLGSRASRAVGKVMAHEGSDLPWWRVVRSGGLPPVHHEERALEQYRVEGTPLTWGRTAWRLDMRRARWSPDLDGPDDPFITNA
;
A
#
# COMPACT_ATOMS: atom_id res chain seq x y z
N MET A 1 -11.73 0.79 4.68
CA MET A 1 -11.04 0.87 3.37
C MET A 1 -9.76 0.08 3.48
N VAL A 2 -9.42 -0.76 2.49
CA VAL A 2 -8.26 -1.69 2.53
C VAL A 2 -6.94 -1.01 2.91
N VAL A 3 -6.74 0.26 2.56
CA VAL A 3 -5.52 0.98 2.92
C VAL A 3 -5.33 1.15 4.43
N ARG A 4 -6.42 1.29 5.19
CA ARG A 4 -6.35 1.36 6.67
C ARG A 4 -6.02 0.00 7.30
N THR A 5 -6.23 -1.10 6.59
CA THR A 5 -5.96 -2.45 7.09
C THR A 5 -4.54 -2.91 6.81
N ILE A 6 -3.80 -2.22 5.92
CA ILE A 6 -2.39 -2.52 5.68
C ILE A 6 -1.60 -2.20 6.95
N PRO A 7 -0.90 -3.15 7.58
CA PRO A 7 -0.16 -2.91 8.82
C PRO A 7 0.99 -1.90 8.65
N SER A 8 1.46 -1.33 9.77
CA SER A 8 2.69 -0.53 9.79
C SER A 8 3.88 -1.34 9.27
N GLY A 9 4.73 -0.73 8.45
CA GLY A 9 5.91 -1.37 7.88
C GLY A 9 5.59 -2.30 6.71
N ARG A 10 4.33 -2.33 6.25
CA ARG A 10 3.86 -3.15 5.13
C ARG A 10 3.23 -2.30 4.04
N VAL A 11 3.25 -2.83 2.82
CA VAL A 11 2.71 -2.15 1.63
C VAL A 11 1.92 -3.10 0.74
N MET A 12 0.99 -2.53 -0.02
CA MET A 12 0.32 -3.19 -1.13
C MET A 12 0.59 -2.41 -2.42
N THR A 13 0.69 -3.09 -3.56
CA THR A 13 0.70 -2.38 -4.84
C THR A 13 -0.71 -1.91 -5.21
N TYR A 14 -0.84 -0.92 -6.10
CA TYR A 14 -2.14 -0.59 -6.70
C TYR A 14 -2.84 -1.82 -7.33
N GLY A 15 -2.05 -2.74 -7.90
CA GLY A 15 -2.54 -4.02 -8.43
C GLY A 15 -3.08 -4.95 -7.34
N ASP A 16 -2.40 -5.03 -6.19
CA ASP A 16 -2.88 -5.81 -5.03
C ASP A 16 -4.18 -5.25 -4.49
N VAL A 17 -4.25 -3.92 -4.33
CA VAL A 17 -5.48 -3.22 -3.94
C VAL A 17 -6.61 -3.50 -4.93
N ALA A 18 -6.28 -3.57 -6.22
CA ALA A 18 -7.25 -3.90 -7.26
C ALA A 18 -7.72 -5.34 -7.23
N ALA A 19 -6.83 -6.29 -6.96
CA ALA A 19 -7.18 -7.69 -6.79
C ALA A 19 -8.11 -7.90 -5.60
N VAL A 20 -7.85 -7.23 -4.47
CA VAL A 20 -8.68 -7.34 -3.26
C VAL A 20 -10.05 -6.65 -3.43
N LEU A 21 -10.11 -5.48 -4.08
CA LEU A 21 -11.33 -4.67 -4.14
C LEU A 21 -12.15 -4.86 -5.42
N GLY A 22 -11.62 -5.54 -6.43
CA GLY A 22 -12.24 -5.70 -7.75
C GLY A 22 -12.68 -4.35 -8.35
N SER A 23 -13.95 -4.25 -8.74
CA SER A 23 -14.53 -3.04 -9.35
C SER A 23 -14.51 -1.78 -8.46
N ARG A 24 -14.24 -1.92 -7.14
CA ARG A 24 -14.15 -0.80 -6.20
C ARG A 24 -12.74 -0.18 -6.12
N ALA A 25 -11.76 -0.82 -6.75
CA ALA A 25 -10.35 -0.44 -6.68
C ALA A 25 -10.05 0.98 -7.16
N SER A 26 -10.58 1.37 -8.32
CA SER A 26 -10.33 2.68 -8.93
C SER A 26 -10.75 3.83 -8.02
N ARG A 27 -11.89 3.68 -7.32
CA ARG A 27 -12.37 4.66 -6.33
C ARG A 27 -11.50 4.69 -5.08
N ALA A 28 -11.02 3.53 -4.61
CA ALA A 28 -10.15 3.48 -3.45
C ALA A 28 -8.79 4.13 -3.75
N VAL A 29 -8.18 3.81 -4.90
CA VAL A 29 -6.93 4.42 -5.36
C VAL A 29 -7.11 5.92 -5.59
N GLY A 30 -8.20 6.33 -6.27
CA GLY A 30 -8.52 7.74 -6.45
C GLY A 30 -8.69 8.49 -5.13
N LYS A 31 -9.32 7.86 -4.11
CA LYS A 31 -9.40 8.45 -2.76
C LYS A 31 -8.03 8.58 -2.11
N VAL A 32 -7.15 7.58 -2.20
CA VAL A 32 -5.78 7.64 -1.66
C VAL A 32 -5.02 8.83 -2.24
N MET A 33 -5.05 8.96 -3.58
CA MET A 33 -4.37 10.05 -4.29
C MET A 33 -5.03 11.42 -4.06
N ALA A 34 -6.34 11.47 -3.83
CA ALA A 34 -7.05 12.73 -3.55
C ALA A 34 -6.89 13.19 -2.09
N HIS A 35 -6.43 12.33 -1.18
CA HIS A 35 -6.40 12.57 0.26
C HIS A 35 -4.97 12.72 0.82
N GLU A 36 -4.05 13.27 0.03
CA GLU A 36 -2.63 13.47 0.37
C GLU A 36 -2.33 14.44 1.53
N GLY A 37 -3.35 14.78 2.33
CA GLY A 37 -3.27 15.51 3.59
C GLY A 37 -4.28 15.06 4.66
N SER A 38 -4.88 13.87 4.52
CA SER A 38 -5.80 13.30 5.53
C SER A 38 -5.13 12.19 6.35
N ASP A 39 -5.76 11.74 7.44
CA ASP A 39 -5.35 10.65 8.34
C ASP A 39 -5.35 9.24 7.70
N LEU A 40 -5.04 9.14 6.41
CA LEU A 40 -4.91 7.89 5.68
C LEU A 40 -3.44 7.56 5.44
N PRO A 41 -3.00 6.32 5.67
CA PRO A 41 -1.62 5.90 5.42
C PRO A 41 -1.39 5.67 3.92
N TRP A 42 -1.53 6.72 3.11
CA TRP A 42 -1.47 6.68 1.65
C TRP A 42 -0.15 6.12 1.13
N TRP A 43 0.95 6.32 1.85
CA TRP A 43 2.28 5.79 1.52
C TRP A 43 2.31 4.26 1.52
N ARG A 44 1.37 3.57 2.18
CA ARG A 44 1.30 2.09 2.18
C ARG A 44 0.74 1.50 0.88
N VAL A 45 0.25 2.34 -0.05
CA VAL A 45 -0.14 1.91 -1.40
C VAL A 45 0.89 2.41 -2.41
N VAL A 46 1.53 1.49 -3.11
CA VAL A 46 2.74 1.77 -3.88
C VAL A 46 2.62 1.32 -5.32
N ARG A 47 3.51 1.80 -6.18
CA ARG A 47 3.60 1.36 -7.56
C ARG A 47 4.16 -0.05 -7.65
N SER A 48 3.93 -0.69 -8.79
CA SER A 48 4.58 -1.96 -9.13
C SER A 48 6.11 -1.83 -9.00
N GLY A 49 6.76 -2.86 -8.45
CA GLY A 49 8.22 -2.90 -8.29
C GLY A 49 8.75 -2.20 -7.02
N GLY A 50 7.86 -1.74 -6.12
CA GLY A 50 8.24 -1.15 -4.84
C GLY A 50 8.67 0.31 -4.95
N LEU A 51 8.14 1.04 -5.93
CA LEU A 51 8.35 2.47 -6.04
C LEU A 51 7.25 3.22 -5.27
N PRO A 52 7.57 4.29 -4.55
CA PRO A 52 6.58 5.16 -3.92
C PRO A 52 5.61 5.79 -4.94
N PRO A 53 4.49 6.37 -4.48
CA PRO A 53 3.65 7.23 -5.32
C PRO A 53 4.47 8.35 -5.98
N VAL A 54 4.17 8.64 -7.25
CA VAL A 54 4.88 9.67 -8.03
C VAL A 54 4.65 11.04 -7.39
N HIS A 55 5.69 11.87 -7.33
CA HIS A 55 5.67 13.23 -6.75
C HIS A 55 5.56 13.30 -5.21
N HIS A 56 5.58 12.14 -4.53
CA HIS A 56 5.49 12.06 -3.08
C HIS A 56 6.63 11.24 -2.47
N GLU A 57 7.72 11.06 -3.21
CA GLU A 57 8.84 10.21 -2.84
C GLU A 57 9.44 10.60 -1.49
N GLU A 58 9.67 11.89 -1.26
CA GLU A 58 10.29 12.39 -0.02
C GLU A 58 9.38 12.18 1.20
N ARG A 59 8.12 12.61 1.10
CA ARG A 59 7.12 12.44 2.18
C ARG A 59 6.87 10.96 2.48
N ALA A 60 6.82 10.11 1.46
CA ALA A 60 6.65 8.67 1.64
C ALA A 60 7.88 8.06 2.34
N LEU A 61 9.10 8.48 1.97
CA LEU A 61 10.33 7.99 2.59
C LEU A 61 10.39 8.27 4.10
N GLU A 62 9.95 9.44 4.54
CA GLU A 62 9.86 9.78 5.97
C GLU A 62 8.95 8.79 6.70
N GLN A 63 7.76 8.53 6.17
CA GLN A 63 6.81 7.59 6.76
C GLN A 63 7.34 6.15 6.74
N TYR A 64 8.00 5.73 5.66
CA TYR A 64 8.63 4.42 5.59
C TYR A 64 9.70 4.23 6.66
N ARG A 65 10.49 5.26 6.96
CA ARG A 65 11.48 5.23 8.04
C ARG A 65 10.81 5.17 9.41
N VAL A 66 9.78 5.97 9.65
CA VAL A 66 9.01 5.96 10.91
C VAL A 66 8.41 4.58 11.17
N GLU A 67 7.86 3.94 10.15
CA GLU A 67 7.22 2.63 10.27
C GLU A 67 8.19 1.44 10.21
N GLY A 68 9.48 1.68 9.93
CA GLY A 68 10.44 0.60 9.71
C GLY A 68 10.12 -0.25 8.47
N THR A 69 9.51 0.35 7.44
CA THR A 69 9.17 -0.35 6.20
C THR A 69 10.45 -0.79 5.50
N PRO A 70 10.61 -2.08 5.11
CA PRO A 70 11.83 -2.56 4.48
C PRO A 70 12.15 -1.83 3.16
N LEU A 71 13.34 -1.21 3.10
CA LEU A 71 13.86 -0.52 1.92
C LEU A 71 15.11 -1.22 1.39
N THR A 72 15.26 -1.22 0.07
CA THR A 72 16.50 -1.55 -0.65
C THR A 72 17.14 -0.27 -1.17
N TRP A 73 18.42 -0.08 -0.88
CA TRP A 73 19.20 1.07 -1.33
C TRP A 73 20.14 0.65 -2.46
N GLY A 74 20.05 1.37 -3.58
CA GLY A 74 21.04 1.35 -4.66
C GLY A 74 22.02 2.52 -4.52
N ARG A 75 22.95 2.66 -5.48
CA ARG A 75 23.96 3.73 -5.45
C ARG A 75 23.38 5.14 -5.56
N THR A 76 22.26 5.30 -6.25
CA THR A 76 21.65 6.60 -6.57
C THR A 76 20.14 6.66 -6.31
N ALA A 77 19.52 5.55 -5.92
CA ALA A 77 18.08 5.45 -5.74
C ALA A 77 17.73 4.42 -4.67
N TRP A 78 16.52 4.50 -4.14
CA TRP A 78 15.95 3.53 -3.19
C TRP A 78 14.61 3.02 -3.70
N ARG A 79 14.21 1.88 -3.17
CA ARG A 79 12.88 1.29 -3.37
C ARG A 79 12.48 0.48 -2.15
N LEU A 80 11.22 0.11 -2.06
CA LEU A 80 10.75 -0.85 -1.07
C LEU A 80 11.26 -2.26 -1.42
N ASP A 81 11.72 -2.99 -0.41
CA ASP A 81 11.99 -4.41 -0.55
C ASP A 81 10.65 -5.16 -0.56
N MET A 82 10.08 -5.32 -1.75
CA MET A 82 8.77 -5.96 -1.92
C MET A 82 8.73 -7.42 -1.44
N ARG A 83 9.87 -8.11 -1.33
CA ARG A 83 9.89 -9.48 -0.80
C ARG A 83 9.59 -9.50 0.69
N ARG A 84 9.96 -8.43 1.40
CA ARG A 84 9.78 -8.30 2.86
C ARG A 84 8.60 -7.42 3.23
N ALA A 85 8.31 -6.40 2.44
CA ALA A 85 7.32 -5.37 2.76
C ALA A 85 5.91 -5.69 2.26
N ARG A 86 5.75 -6.53 1.21
CA ARG A 86 4.43 -6.80 0.63
C ARG A 86 3.51 -7.47 1.65
N TRP A 87 2.27 -7.00 1.70
CA TRP A 87 1.18 -7.58 2.46
C TRP A 87 0.01 -7.91 1.53
N SER A 88 -0.73 -8.93 1.91
CA SER A 88 -2.04 -9.26 1.35
C SER A 88 -2.94 -9.60 2.55
N PRO A 89 -4.21 -9.19 2.56
CA PRO A 89 -5.17 -9.80 3.47
C PRO A 89 -5.28 -11.30 3.16
N ASP A 90 -5.42 -12.13 4.18
CA ASP A 90 -5.81 -13.53 4.00
C ASP A 90 -7.24 -13.54 3.46
N LEU A 91 -7.40 -13.76 2.16
CA LEU A 91 -8.71 -13.87 1.51
C LEU A 91 -9.32 -15.29 1.65
N ASP A 92 -8.56 -16.23 2.26
CA ASP A 92 -8.94 -17.64 2.38
C ASP A 92 -9.36 -18.03 3.83
N GLY A 93 -9.46 -17.05 4.74
CA GLY A 93 -9.85 -17.27 6.14
C GLY A 93 -11.36 -17.09 6.38
N PRO A 94 -11.94 -17.70 7.43
CA PRO A 94 -13.36 -17.55 7.78
C PRO A 94 -13.76 -16.10 8.14
N ASP A 95 -12.78 -15.23 8.36
CA ASP A 95 -12.93 -13.80 8.65
C ASP A 95 -12.61 -12.91 7.44
N ASP A 96 -12.72 -13.40 6.19
CA ASP A 96 -12.56 -12.53 5.02
C ASP A 96 -13.64 -11.41 5.05
N PRO A 97 -13.25 -10.13 5.25
CA PRO A 97 -14.20 -9.03 5.29
C PRO A 97 -14.81 -8.69 3.91
N PHE A 98 -14.38 -9.38 2.85
CA PHE A 98 -14.84 -9.23 1.47
C PHE A 98 -15.69 -10.41 0.98
N ILE A 99 -15.71 -11.56 1.68
CA ILE A 99 -16.73 -12.60 1.52
C ILE A 99 -17.95 -12.18 2.36
N THR A 100 -18.76 -11.28 1.82
CA THR A 100 -20.18 -11.26 2.18
C THR A 100 -20.88 -12.17 1.19
N ASN A 101 -21.39 -13.28 1.73
CA ASN A 101 -22.24 -14.27 1.07
C ASN A 101 -23.21 -13.60 0.09
N ALA A 102 -23.17 -14.04 -1.18
CA ALA A 102 -24.21 -13.79 -2.16
C ALA A 102 -25.28 -14.86 -2.05
#